data_AF-A0A4Q5UYD2-F1
#
_entry.id   AF-A0A4Q5UYD2-F1
#
_cell.length_a   1.000
_cell.length_b   1.000
_cell.length_c   1.000
_cell.angle_alpha   90.00
_cell.angle_beta   90.00
_cell.angle_gamma   90.00
#
_symmetry.space_group_name_H-M   'P 1'
#
loop_
_entity.id
_entity.type
_entity.pdbx_description
1 polymer ?
#
loop_
_entity_poly.entity_id
_entity_poly.type
_entity_poly.pdbx_seq_one_letter_code
_entity_poly.pdbx_strand_id
1 'polypeptide(L)'
;MKNTIIAIALFLGAVNGSAQTTILIPASADNTIYQSPSGSSNAIGENLFSGTNGGGSTRRCLIKFDIAAAIPAGALITQATLTLNCNTSRSIADDISLHKLLSNWGEGTSNAGAAGDGSGIAATTNDATWLANFFNISLWTLPGGDFTA
;
A
#
# COMPACT_ATOMS: atom_id res chain seq x y z
N MET A 1 -37.04 -66.74 16.89
CA MET A 1 -36.17 -66.33 15.76
C MET A 1 -35.82 -64.87 15.99
N LYS A 2 -34.52 -64.53 15.95
CA LYS A 2 -33.97 -63.27 16.47
C LYS A 2 -34.18 -62.14 15.43
N ASN A 3 -34.82 -61.04 15.84
CA ASN A 3 -35.00 -59.87 14.99
C ASN A 3 -33.71 -59.04 14.99
N THR A 4 -32.98 -59.03 13.88
CA THR A 4 -31.80 -58.19 13.67
C THR A 4 -32.25 -56.79 13.24
N ILE A 5 -32.00 -55.77 14.07
CA ILE A 5 -32.22 -54.36 13.74
C ILE A 5 -30.94 -53.83 13.09
N ILE A 6 -31.05 -53.32 11.86
CA ILE A 6 -29.95 -52.62 11.16
C ILE A 6 -30.04 -51.13 11.52
N ALA A 7 -29.04 -50.61 12.23
CA ALA A 7 -28.92 -49.18 12.49
C ALA A 7 -28.25 -48.49 11.29
N ILE A 8 -28.97 -47.58 10.64
CA ILE A 8 -28.41 -46.68 9.64
C ILE A 8 -27.79 -45.49 10.38
N ALA A 9 -26.47 -45.40 10.38
CA ALA A 9 -25.76 -44.23 10.89
C ALA A 9 -25.88 -43.09 9.86
N LEU A 10 -26.71 -42.09 10.17
CA LEU A 10 -26.79 -40.85 9.40
C LEU A 10 -25.54 -40.01 9.73
N PHE A 11 -24.54 -40.02 8.85
CA PHE A 11 -23.44 -39.05 8.92
C PHE A 11 -23.99 -37.68 8.52
N LEU A 12 -24.35 -36.85 9.51
CA LEU A 12 -24.50 -35.41 9.28
C LEU A 12 -23.08 -34.86 9.04
N GLY A 13 -22.70 -34.76 7.76
CA GLY A 13 -21.54 -33.97 7.38
C GLY A 13 -21.78 -32.53 7.80
N ALA A 14 -21.01 -32.02 8.76
CA ALA A 14 -21.01 -30.61 9.09
C ALA A 14 -20.62 -29.84 7.83
N VAL A 15 -21.58 -29.17 7.21
CA VAL A 15 -21.29 -28.17 6.18
C VAL A 15 -20.59 -27.03 6.90
N ASN A 16 -19.27 -26.93 6.75
CA ASN A 16 -18.55 -25.71 7.10
C ASN A 16 -19.04 -24.66 6.11
N GLY A 17 -20.09 -23.92 6.48
CA GLY A 17 -20.44 -22.69 5.78
C GLY A 17 -19.21 -21.80 5.86
N SER A 18 -18.58 -21.54 4.71
CA SER A 18 -17.45 -20.61 4.66
C SER A 18 -18.01 -19.23 4.95
N ALA A 19 -17.97 -18.82 6.23
CA ALA A 19 -18.27 -17.46 6.59
C ALA A 19 -17.27 -16.55 5.87
N GLN A 20 -17.76 -15.46 5.28
CA GLN A 20 -16.90 -14.40 4.80
C GLN A 20 -16.06 -13.92 5.99
N THR A 21 -14.75 -13.84 5.79
CA THR A 21 -13.84 -13.25 6.77
C THR A 21 -13.32 -11.92 6.25
N THR A 22 -12.98 -11.02 7.16
CA THR A 22 -12.30 -9.76 6.88
C THR A 22 -10.93 -9.82 7.52
N ILE A 23 -9.89 -9.48 6.76
CA ILE A 23 -8.50 -9.43 7.24
C ILE A 23 -8.02 -7.99 7.10
N LEU A 24 -7.42 -7.45 8.17
CA LEU A 24 -6.74 -6.16 8.12
C LEU A 24 -5.31 -6.39 7.62
N ILE A 25 -4.97 -5.76 6.49
CA ILE A 25 -3.63 -5.83 5.90
C ILE A 25 -2.98 -4.45 6.08
N PRO A 26 -1.98 -4.29 6.96
CA PRO A 26 -1.26 -3.03 7.07
C PRO A 26 -0.40 -2.79 5.81
N ALA A 27 -0.01 -1.55 5.57
CA ALA A 27 1.02 -1.26 4.59
C ALA A 27 2.30 -2.00 4.99
N SER A 28 2.94 -2.67 4.03
CA SER A 28 4.23 -3.34 4.20
C SER A 28 5.41 -2.43 3.90
N ALA A 29 5.15 -1.31 3.21
CA ALA A 29 6.07 -0.22 2.95
C ALA A 29 5.26 1.02 2.53
N ASP A 30 5.75 2.20 2.88
CA ASP A 30 5.25 3.48 2.39
C ASP A 30 6.39 4.47 2.15
N ASN A 31 6.16 5.44 1.26
CA ASN A 31 7.18 6.43 0.94
C ASN A 31 6.56 7.67 0.29
N THR A 32 6.94 8.86 0.71
CA THR A 32 6.62 10.08 -0.05
C THR A 32 7.73 10.39 -1.05
N ILE A 33 7.39 10.51 -2.33
CA ILE A 33 8.29 11.00 -3.38
C ILE A 33 7.98 12.46 -3.73
N TYR A 34 9.03 13.24 -3.97
CA TYR A 34 8.94 14.69 -4.21
C TYR A 34 9.49 15.00 -5.58
N GLN A 35 8.74 15.75 -6.39
CA GLN A 35 9.16 16.24 -7.71
C GLN A 35 10.39 17.15 -7.56
N SER A 36 11.55 16.51 -7.56
CA SER A 36 12.86 17.12 -7.30
C SER A 36 13.91 16.38 -8.11
N PRO A 37 14.87 17.09 -8.73
CA PRO A 37 15.97 16.47 -9.44
C PRO A 37 17.01 15.84 -8.49
N SER A 38 17.02 16.19 -7.21
CA SER A 38 18.08 15.82 -6.26
C SER A 38 17.82 14.51 -5.49
N GLY A 39 16.75 13.78 -5.82
CA GLY A 39 16.43 12.52 -5.14
C GLY A 39 15.94 12.72 -3.70
N SER A 40 14.90 13.53 -3.50
CA SER A 40 14.27 13.68 -2.20
C SER A 40 13.27 12.55 -1.92
N SER A 41 13.26 12.06 -0.68
CA SER A 41 12.37 11.01 -0.20
C SER A 41 11.96 11.23 1.27
N ASN A 42 10.98 10.46 1.72
CA ASN A 42 10.61 10.32 3.12
C ASN A 42 9.99 8.92 3.32
N ALA A 43 10.81 7.96 3.69
CA ALA A 43 10.46 6.54 3.84
C ALA A 43 9.95 6.19 5.23
N ILE A 44 10.58 6.73 6.27
CA ILE A 44 10.22 6.44 7.68
C ILE A 44 9.70 7.69 8.40
N GLY A 45 9.19 8.66 7.63
CA GLY A 45 8.57 9.86 8.14
C GLY A 45 7.21 9.59 8.78
N GLU A 46 6.65 10.61 9.44
CA GLU A 46 5.42 10.44 10.21
C GLU A 46 4.16 10.53 9.32
N ASN A 47 4.26 11.23 8.18
CA ASN A 47 3.12 11.54 7.33
C ASN A 47 3.41 11.26 5.84
N LEU A 48 2.34 10.92 5.12
CA LEU A 48 2.33 10.76 3.67
C LEU A 48 1.77 12.01 2.99
N PHE A 49 2.37 12.41 1.85
CA PHE A 49 1.93 13.57 1.09
C PHE A 49 1.52 13.21 -0.32
N SER A 50 0.40 13.78 -0.75
CA SER A 50 -0.06 13.76 -2.14
C SER A 50 -0.47 15.17 -2.56
N GLY A 51 -0.36 15.47 -3.85
CA GLY A 51 -0.75 16.76 -4.43
C GLY A 51 0.41 17.73 -4.60
N THR A 52 0.09 19.01 -4.76
CA THR A 52 1.07 20.04 -5.13
C THR A 52 1.22 21.06 -3.99
N ASN A 53 2.46 21.39 -3.60
CA ASN A 53 2.67 22.39 -2.55
C ASN A 53 2.45 23.83 -3.06
N GLY A 54 2.56 24.81 -2.16
CA GLY A 54 2.48 26.23 -2.51
C GLY A 54 3.53 26.73 -3.51
N GLY A 55 4.60 25.96 -3.77
CA GLY A 55 5.62 26.26 -4.77
C GLY A 55 5.41 25.59 -6.13
N GLY A 56 4.31 24.86 -6.32
CA GLY A 56 4.00 24.20 -7.59
C GLY A 56 4.67 22.84 -7.81
N SER A 57 5.38 22.29 -6.83
CA SER A 57 6.03 20.97 -6.94
C SER A 57 5.11 19.85 -6.46
N THR A 58 5.03 18.76 -7.22
CA THR A 58 4.18 17.60 -6.89
C THR A 58 4.81 16.67 -5.85
N ARG A 59 3.98 16.08 -4.99
CA ARG A 59 4.26 14.95 -4.11
C ARG A 59 3.35 13.80 -4.47
N ARG A 60 3.85 12.58 -4.33
CA ARG A 60 3.05 11.36 -4.41
C ARG A 60 3.42 10.47 -3.23
N CYS A 61 2.44 9.85 -2.61
CA CYS A 61 2.68 8.77 -1.68
C CYS A 61 2.64 7.44 -2.43
N LEU A 62 3.60 6.57 -2.12
CA LEU A 62 3.61 5.19 -2.53
C LEU A 62 3.23 4.35 -1.33
N ILE A 63 2.34 3.38 -1.53
CA ILE A 63 1.90 2.47 -0.46
C ILE A 63 1.90 1.06 -1.04
N LYS A 64 2.51 0.13 -0.32
CA LYS A 64 2.61 -1.27 -0.71
C LYS A 64 1.93 -2.15 0.33
N PHE A 65 1.26 -3.18 -0.13
CA PHE A 65 0.62 -4.19 0.71
C PHE A 65 1.07 -5.57 0.26
N ASP A 66 1.48 -6.42 1.20
CA ASP A 66 1.74 -7.84 0.92
C ASP A 66 0.43 -8.65 1.03
N ILE A 67 -0.37 -8.56 -0.03
CA ILE A 67 -1.69 -9.20 -0.08
C ILE A 67 -1.55 -10.73 -0.10
N ALA A 68 -0.55 -11.25 -0.81
CA ALA A 68 -0.35 -12.69 -1.00
C ALA A 68 0.07 -13.40 0.29
N ALA A 69 0.84 -12.73 1.16
CA ALA A 69 1.18 -13.28 2.47
C ALA A 69 -0.01 -13.32 3.44
N ALA A 70 -1.01 -12.46 3.25
CA ALA A 70 -2.15 -12.32 4.15
C ALA A 70 -3.39 -13.14 3.75
N ILE A 71 -3.59 -13.39 2.46
CA ILE A 71 -4.81 -14.03 1.95
C ILE A 71 -4.56 -15.52 1.65
N PRO A 72 -5.37 -16.45 2.20
CA PRO A 72 -5.24 -17.87 1.91
C PRO A 72 -5.31 -18.20 0.41
N ALA A 73 -4.48 -19.14 -0.03
CA ALA A 73 -4.49 -19.60 -1.42
C ALA A 73 -5.88 -20.14 -1.80
N GLY A 74 -6.40 -19.68 -2.96
CA GLY A 74 -7.72 -20.06 -3.45
C GLY A 74 -8.90 -19.28 -2.85
N ALA A 75 -8.66 -18.32 -1.94
CA ALA A 75 -9.72 -17.46 -1.43
C ALA A 75 -10.23 -16.50 -2.53
N LEU A 76 -11.55 -16.30 -2.56
CA LEU A 76 -12.19 -15.29 -3.40
C LEU A 76 -12.28 -13.96 -2.65
N ILE A 77 -11.65 -12.91 -3.18
CA ILE A 77 -11.78 -11.55 -2.64
C ILE A 77 -13.08 -10.94 -3.17
N THR A 78 -14.03 -10.68 -2.26
CA THR A 78 -15.34 -10.11 -2.61
C THR A 78 -15.39 -8.59 -2.42
N GLN A 79 -14.56 -8.03 -1.55
CA GLN A 79 -14.47 -6.61 -1.26
C GLN A 79 -13.04 -6.25 -0.84
N ALA A 80 -12.59 -5.05 -1.22
CA ALA A 80 -11.37 -4.43 -0.71
C ALA A 80 -11.69 -2.98 -0.33
N THR A 81 -11.18 -2.54 0.82
CA THR A 81 -11.33 -1.17 1.31
C THR A 81 -9.95 -0.64 1.67
N LEU A 82 -9.57 0.50 1.11
CA LEU A 82 -8.42 1.27 1.57
C LEU A 82 -8.92 2.39 2.48
N THR A 83 -8.39 2.44 3.70
CA THR A 83 -8.67 3.52 4.65
C THR A 83 -7.45 4.41 4.77
N LEU A 84 -7.60 5.69 4.45
CA LEU A 84 -6.57 6.71 4.62
C LEU A 84 -7.07 7.77 5.61
N ASN A 85 -6.18 8.28 6.46
CA ASN A 85 -6.47 9.41 7.34
C ASN A 85 -5.91 10.70 6.73
N CYS A 86 -6.78 11.66 6.43
CA CYS A 86 -6.36 13.01 6.09
C CYS A 86 -6.30 13.84 7.37
N ASN A 87 -5.09 14.12 7.85
CA ASN A 87 -4.86 14.97 9.02
C ASN A 87 -4.64 16.44 8.65
N THR A 88 -4.33 16.75 7.39
CA THR A 88 -4.09 18.11 6.90
C THR A 88 -4.39 18.19 5.41
N SER A 89 -5.17 19.21 5.00
CA SER A 89 -5.34 19.60 3.60
C SER A 89 -5.28 21.12 3.46
N ARG A 90 -4.88 21.60 2.28
CA ARG A 90 -4.90 23.01 1.91
C ARG A 90 -6.25 23.46 1.39
N SER A 91 -7.15 22.54 1.05
CA SER A 91 -8.46 22.82 0.51
C SER A 91 -9.55 22.19 1.38
N ILE A 92 -10.80 22.58 1.11
CA ILE A 92 -11.97 22.02 1.78
C ILE A 92 -12.31 20.64 1.20
N ALA A 93 -11.96 20.41 -0.07
CA ALA A 93 -12.16 19.15 -0.79
C ALA A 93 -11.11 19.03 -1.90
N ASP A 94 -10.31 17.97 -1.83
CA ASP A 94 -9.36 17.58 -2.88
C ASP A 94 -9.76 16.21 -3.43
N ASP A 95 -9.77 16.08 -4.75
CA ASP A 95 -9.87 14.78 -5.39
C ASP A 95 -8.54 14.04 -5.23
N ILE A 96 -8.58 12.84 -4.66
CA ILE A 96 -7.44 11.94 -4.54
C ILE A 96 -7.67 10.75 -5.47
N SER A 97 -6.70 10.50 -6.34
CA SER A 97 -6.68 9.34 -7.22
C SER A 97 -5.66 8.31 -6.75
N LEU A 98 -6.01 7.03 -6.92
CA LEU A 98 -5.13 5.91 -6.64
C LEU A 98 -4.79 5.22 -7.95
N HIS A 99 -3.50 4.99 -8.16
CA HIS A 99 -3.00 4.31 -9.35
C HIS A 99 -2.16 3.12 -8.95
N LYS A 100 -2.37 1.99 -9.63
CA LYS A 100 -1.51 0.82 -9.46
C LYS A 100 -0.15 1.09 -10.10
N LEU A 101 0.92 0.99 -9.31
CA LEU A 101 2.28 0.99 -9.84
C LEU A 101 2.55 -0.28 -10.66
N LEU A 102 3.24 -0.09 -11.79
CA LEU A 102 3.63 -1.13 -12.74
C LEU A 102 5.04 -1.66 -12.46
N SER A 103 5.87 -0.85 -11.79
CA SER A 103 7.21 -1.22 -11.35
C SER A 103 7.25 -1.35 -9.83
N ASN A 104 8.03 -2.32 -9.34
CA ASN A 104 8.33 -2.42 -7.91
C ASN A 104 9.25 -1.27 -7.47
N TRP A 105 9.26 -1.01 -6.17
CA TRP A 105 10.01 0.07 -5.53
C TRP A 105 10.45 -0.31 -4.12
N GLY A 106 11.37 0.47 -3.57
CA GLY A 106 11.96 0.21 -2.25
C GLY A 106 11.72 1.32 -1.23
N GLU A 107 11.81 0.93 0.03
CA GLU A 107 11.77 1.79 1.20
C GLU A 107 13.12 1.66 1.89
N GLY A 108 13.79 2.79 2.12
CA GLY A 108 15.05 2.88 2.84
C GLY A 108 14.81 3.47 4.22
N THR A 109 15.64 4.44 4.61
CA THR A 109 15.66 5.01 5.97
C THR A 109 15.59 6.53 5.99
N SER A 110 15.23 7.18 4.87
CA SER A 110 15.05 8.65 4.86
C SER A 110 13.95 9.07 5.82
N ASN A 111 14.27 10.04 6.67
CA ASN A 111 13.35 10.62 7.64
C ASN A 111 13.49 12.14 7.65
N ALA A 112 12.48 12.84 7.16
CA ALA A 112 12.44 14.29 7.16
C ALA A 112 11.99 14.88 8.52
N GLY A 113 11.44 14.05 9.41
CA GLY A 113 10.84 14.42 10.68
C GLY A 113 9.54 15.23 10.52
N ALA A 114 8.71 15.29 11.56
CA ALA A 114 7.40 15.97 11.52
C ALA A 114 7.40 17.35 10.84
N ALA A 115 8.40 18.19 11.11
CA ALA A 115 8.50 19.55 10.54
C ALA A 115 8.96 19.57 9.08
N GLY A 116 9.65 18.51 8.62
CA GLY A 116 10.24 18.40 7.30
C GLY A 116 9.47 17.49 6.33
N ASP A 117 8.52 16.68 6.81
CA ASP A 117 7.83 15.67 5.98
C ASP A 117 7.19 16.26 4.71
N GLY A 118 6.69 17.50 4.73
CA GLY A 118 6.12 18.14 3.52
C GLY A 118 7.15 18.52 2.44
N SER A 119 8.44 18.59 2.81
CA SER A 119 9.56 18.96 1.94
C SER A 119 10.48 17.78 1.60
N GLY A 120 10.44 16.72 2.41
CA GLY A 120 11.30 15.56 2.26
C GLY A 120 12.72 15.82 2.71
N ILE A 121 13.54 14.78 2.67
CA ILE A 121 14.97 14.84 2.95
C ILE A 121 15.76 14.12 1.85
N ALA A 122 17.08 14.18 1.89
CA ALA A 122 17.92 13.40 0.99
C ALA A 122 17.59 11.91 1.11
N ALA A 123 17.35 11.26 -0.03
CA ALA A 123 17.12 9.84 -0.06
C ALA A 123 18.35 9.05 0.40
N THR A 124 18.06 7.93 1.04
CA THR A 124 18.99 6.86 1.37
C THR A 124 18.87 5.75 0.33
N THR A 125 19.88 4.89 0.23
CA THR A 125 19.83 3.73 -0.66
C THR A 125 18.54 2.94 -0.44
N ASN A 126 17.95 2.44 -1.53
CA ASN A 126 16.68 1.71 -1.57
C ASN A 126 15.41 2.59 -1.55
N ASP A 127 15.46 3.85 -1.14
CA ASP A 127 14.28 4.73 -1.18
C ASP A 127 13.70 4.90 -2.58
N ALA A 128 12.39 4.99 -2.71
CA ALA A 128 11.78 5.55 -3.90
C ALA A 128 11.95 7.08 -3.91
N THR A 129 12.25 7.65 -5.06
CA THR A 129 12.26 9.10 -5.29
C THR A 129 11.45 9.42 -6.54
N TRP A 130 11.41 10.68 -6.96
CA TRP A 130 10.77 11.03 -8.23
C TRP A 130 11.46 10.40 -9.45
N LEU A 131 12.77 10.16 -9.40
CA LEU A 131 13.51 9.61 -10.54
C LEU A 131 13.84 8.13 -10.37
N ALA A 132 14.01 7.66 -9.13
CA ALA A 132 14.42 6.30 -8.81
C ALA A 132 13.30 5.48 -8.16
N ASN A 133 13.08 4.25 -8.62
CA ASN A 133 12.26 3.29 -7.88
C ASN A 133 13.02 2.62 -6.73
N PHE A 134 14.35 2.54 -6.87
CA PHE A 134 15.29 2.16 -5.84
C PHE A 134 16.49 3.10 -5.92
N PHE A 135 16.57 4.09 -5.04
CA PHE A 135 17.62 5.10 -5.05
C PHE A 135 19.01 4.45 -4.97
N ASN A 136 19.94 4.95 -5.80
CA ASN A 136 21.27 4.38 -6.08
C ASN A 136 21.31 2.98 -6.72
N ILE A 137 20.17 2.43 -7.18
CA ILE A 137 20.10 1.08 -7.74
C ILE A 137 19.41 1.07 -9.12
N SER A 138 18.18 1.60 -9.22
CA SER A 138 17.43 1.62 -10.48
C SER A 138 16.48 2.81 -10.58
N LEU A 139 16.09 3.10 -11.82
CA LEU A 139 15.21 4.22 -12.17
C LEU A 139 13.80 3.75 -12.51
N TRP A 140 12.82 4.64 -12.33
CA TRP A 140 11.53 4.49 -12.99
C TRP A 140 11.69 4.58 -14.50
N THR A 141 10.76 3.99 -15.25
CA THR A 141 10.69 4.22 -16.71
C THR A 141 10.22 5.66 -16.99
N LEU A 142 9.24 6.14 -16.22
CA LEU A 142 8.74 7.51 -16.23
C LEU A 142 8.87 8.14 -14.84
N PRO A 143 9.41 9.37 -14.73
CA PRO A 143 9.51 10.06 -13.45
C PRO A 143 8.17 10.16 -12.70
N GLY A 144 8.24 9.95 -11.39
CA GLY A 144 7.13 10.06 -10.45
C GLY A 144 6.38 8.75 -10.22
N GLY A 145 6.94 7.61 -10.63
CA GLY A 145 6.34 6.30 -10.48
C GLY A 145 5.73 5.81 -11.80
N ASP A 146 6.02 4.56 -12.16
CA ASP A 146 5.45 3.93 -13.35
C ASP A 146 3.99 3.54 -13.08
N PHE A 147 3.02 4.26 -13.64
CA PHE A 147 1.58 3.93 -13.55
C PHE A 147 0.81 4.42 -14.79
N THR A 148 -0.46 4.01 -14.91
CA THR A 148 -1.42 4.53 -15.89
C THR A 148 -2.42 5.44 -15.17
N ALA A 149 -2.54 6.67 -15.66
CA ALA A 149 -3.44 7.69 -15.10
C ALA A 149 -4.89 7.45 -15.52
#